data_AF-A0A6F8XM79-F1
#
_entry.id   AF-A0A6F8XM79-F1
#
_cell.length_a   1.000
_cell.length_b   1.000
_cell.length_c   1.000
_cell.angle_alpha   90.00
_cell.angle_beta   90.00
_cell.angle_gamma   90.00
#
_symmetry.space_group_name_H-M   'P 1'
#
loop_
_entity.id
_entity.type
_entity.pdbx_description
1 polymer ?
#
loop_
_entity_poly.entity_id
_entity_poly.type
_entity_poly.pdbx_seq_one_letter_code
_entity_poly.pdbx_strand_id
1 'polypeptide(L)'
;MDLSAVAAACPRQLPVADHYRKLRALGLAYGPALTAIQEIRVGDGVLLARLRLPSVTERDGFDLHPSLMDGALQTLGAFDGPGHLQLPLSVSTVTQSDALPPECFAYVTAMPAQPGDAVRAFDIRLLGDDGRELVFLHHLTIKRASGGEPAPPDKLRALLHRLRTGEISEAEAETAMEASLAN
;
A
#
# COMPACT_ATOMS: atom_id res chain seq x y z
N MET A 1 0.95 -23.57 -1.91
CA MET A 1 0.45 -23.38 -0.55
C MET A 1 -0.97 -23.92 -0.47
N ASP A 2 -1.38 -24.51 0.65
CA ASP A 2 -2.78 -24.90 0.84
C ASP A 2 -3.62 -23.65 1.17
N LEU A 3 -4.45 -23.21 0.23
CA LEU A 3 -5.30 -22.03 0.41
C LEU A 3 -6.35 -22.22 1.51
N SER A 4 -6.77 -23.45 1.79
CA SER A 4 -7.70 -23.72 2.90
C SER A 4 -7.03 -23.47 4.24
N ALA A 5 -5.80 -23.96 4.41
CA ALA A 5 -4.99 -23.71 5.61
C ALA A 5 -4.68 -22.20 5.78
N VAL A 6 -4.33 -21.52 4.68
CA VAL A 6 -4.08 -20.06 4.68
C VAL A 6 -5.34 -19.28 5.05
N ALA A 7 -6.50 -19.64 4.51
CA ALA A 7 -7.78 -19.02 4.87
C ALA A 7 -8.18 -19.30 6.33
N ALA A 8 -7.87 -20.49 6.86
CA ALA A 8 -8.11 -20.84 8.25
C ALA A 8 -7.23 -20.03 9.22
N ALA A 9 -5.98 -19.72 8.83
CA ALA A 9 -5.10 -18.84 9.58
C ALA A 9 -5.59 -17.38 9.63
N CYS A 10 -6.46 -16.98 8.70
CA CYS A 10 -7.08 -15.66 8.61
C CYS A 10 -8.60 -15.73 8.88
N PRO A 11 -9.05 -15.95 10.13
CA PRO A 11 -10.47 -16.21 10.42
C PRO A 11 -11.36 -14.95 10.33
N ARG A 12 -10.80 -13.75 10.53
CA ARG A 12 -11.59 -12.52 10.60
C ARG A 12 -11.69 -11.86 9.24
N GLN A 13 -12.89 -11.65 8.74
CA GLN A 13 -13.10 -10.85 7.52
C GLN A 13 -13.08 -9.36 7.84
N LEU A 14 -12.41 -8.58 7.00
CA LEU A 14 -12.44 -7.11 7.02
C LEU A 14 -13.24 -6.63 5.80
N PRO A 15 -14.31 -5.82 5.99
CA PRO A 15 -15.03 -5.24 4.87
C PRO A 15 -14.11 -4.38 4.00
N VAL A 16 -14.04 -4.68 2.71
CA VAL A 16 -13.18 -3.96 1.75
C VAL A 16 -13.53 -2.46 1.69
N ALA A 17 -14.82 -2.13 1.80
CA ALA A 17 -15.28 -0.74 1.85
C ALA A 17 -14.71 0.02 3.06
N ASP A 18 -14.59 -0.64 4.22
CA ASP A 18 -14.03 -0.02 5.43
C ASP A 18 -12.52 0.15 5.29
N HIS A 19 -11.84 -0.81 4.66
CA HIS A 19 -10.42 -0.72 4.35
C HIS A 19 -10.12 0.48 3.44
N TYR A 20 -10.82 0.62 2.31
CA TYR A 20 -10.63 1.78 1.42
C TYR A 20 -11.08 3.09 2.06
N ARG A 21 -12.10 3.09 2.94
CA ARG A 21 -12.49 4.28 3.71
C ARG A 21 -11.39 4.72 4.66
N LYS A 22 -10.75 3.76 5.36
CA LYS A 22 -9.58 4.01 6.22
C LYS A 22 -8.42 4.59 5.41
N LEU A 23 -8.06 3.97 4.28
CA LEU A 23 -6.96 4.46 3.42
C LEU A 23 -7.23 5.88 2.91
N ARG A 24 -8.46 6.17 2.48
CA ARG A 24 -8.87 7.52 2.08
C ARG A 24 -8.74 8.53 3.22
N ALA A 25 -9.15 8.17 4.44
CA ALA A 25 -9.01 9.03 5.61
C ALA A 25 -7.53 9.33 5.97
N LEU A 26 -6.61 8.47 5.54
CA LEU A 26 -5.15 8.66 5.66
C LEU A 26 -4.54 9.40 4.44
N GLY A 27 -5.36 9.94 3.53
CA GLY A 27 -4.90 10.66 2.33
C GLY A 27 -4.68 9.78 1.10
N LEU A 28 -4.89 8.46 1.19
CA LEU A 28 -4.73 7.53 0.07
C LEU A 28 -6.08 7.29 -0.64
N ALA A 29 -6.47 8.26 -1.48
CA ALA A 29 -7.68 8.18 -2.28
C ALA A 29 -7.45 7.39 -3.59
N TYR A 30 -7.52 6.06 -3.52
CA TYR A 30 -7.39 5.19 -4.70
C TYR A 30 -8.57 5.34 -5.67
N GLY A 31 -8.26 5.46 -6.96
CA GLY A 31 -9.23 5.46 -8.05
C GLY A 31 -9.58 4.05 -8.54
N PRO A 32 -10.57 3.90 -9.46
CA PRO A 32 -11.09 2.60 -9.90
C PRO A 32 -10.04 1.64 -10.47
N ALA A 33 -8.98 2.17 -11.08
CA ALA A 33 -7.88 1.37 -11.63
C ALA A 33 -6.98 0.74 -10.54
N LEU A 34 -7.05 1.22 -9.30
CA LEU A 34 -6.24 0.76 -8.16
C LEU A 34 -7.10 0.14 -7.05
N THR A 35 -8.34 -0.25 -7.36
CA THR A 35 -9.22 -0.93 -6.39
C THR A 35 -9.33 -2.42 -6.70
N ALA A 36 -8.20 -3.13 -6.68
CA ALA A 36 -8.13 -4.54 -7.05
C ALA A 36 -8.65 -5.50 -5.95
N ILE A 37 -8.65 -5.07 -4.68
CA ILE A 37 -9.01 -5.92 -3.55
C ILE A 37 -10.51 -6.27 -3.58
N GLN A 38 -10.82 -7.56 -3.54
CA GLN A 38 -12.19 -8.09 -3.51
C GLN A 38 -12.59 -8.62 -2.13
N GLU A 39 -11.61 -9.07 -1.35
CA GLU A 39 -11.81 -9.61 -0.01
C GLU A 39 -10.52 -9.43 0.80
N ILE A 40 -10.66 -9.15 2.09
CA ILE A 40 -9.54 -9.16 3.04
C ILE A 40 -9.93 -10.03 4.24
N ARG A 41 -9.03 -10.92 4.61
CA ARG A 41 -9.10 -11.73 5.82
C ARG A 41 -7.85 -11.50 6.66
N VAL A 42 -8.03 -11.50 7.97
CA VAL A 42 -7.01 -11.15 8.95
C VAL A 42 -6.85 -12.28 9.96
N GLY A 43 -5.59 -12.63 10.20
CA GLY A 43 -5.16 -13.56 11.24
C GLY A 43 -4.20 -12.91 12.22
N ASP A 44 -3.54 -13.75 13.02
CA ASP A 44 -2.46 -13.31 13.90
C ASP A 44 -1.15 -13.23 13.11
N GLY A 45 -0.64 -12.02 12.91
CA GLY A 45 0.57 -11.79 12.11
C GLY A 45 0.45 -12.09 10.61
N VAL A 46 -0.74 -12.41 10.11
CA VAL A 46 -0.98 -12.77 8.70
C VAL A 46 -2.21 -12.10 8.11
N LEU A 47 -2.17 -11.87 6.80
CA LEU A 47 -3.31 -11.39 6.01
C LEU A 47 -3.49 -12.25 4.76
N LEU A 48 -4.73 -12.38 4.31
CA LEU A 48 -5.07 -12.94 3.02
C LEU A 48 -6.00 -11.98 2.29
N ALA A 49 -5.63 -11.54 1.10
CA ALA A 49 -6.50 -10.78 0.23
C ALA A 49 -6.78 -11.53 -1.07
N ARG A 50 -8.01 -11.47 -1.55
CA ARG A 50 -8.36 -11.89 -2.91
C ARG A 50 -8.32 -10.66 -3.81
N LEU A 51 -7.55 -10.73 -4.88
CA LEU A 51 -7.34 -9.63 -5.81
C LEU A 51 -7.97 -9.96 -7.16
N ARG A 52 -8.54 -8.94 -7.80
CA ARG A 52 -9.06 -9.02 -9.16
C ARG A 52 -8.67 -7.77 -9.91
N LEU A 53 -8.17 -7.97 -11.13
CA LEU A 53 -7.81 -6.91 -12.05
C LEU A 53 -9.07 -6.06 -12.36
N PRO A 54 -9.07 -4.75 -12.08
CA PRO A 54 -10.22 -3.90 -12.38
C PRO A 54 -10.50 -3.86 -13.89
N SER A 55 -11.77 -3.94 -14.28
CA SER A 55 -12.17 -3.96 -15.70
C SER A 55 -11.83 -2.68 -16.47
N VAL A 56 -11.52 -1.59 -15.77
CA VAL A 56 -11.10 -0.30 -16.34
C VAL A 56 -9.62 -0.27 -16.71
N THR A 57 -8.87 -1.33 -16.41
CA THR A 57 -7.43 -1.44 -16.70
C THR A 57 -7.18 -2.33 -17.91
N GLU A 58 -6.18 -1.99 -18.72
CA GLU A 58 -5.72 -2.84 -19.80
C GLU A 58 -4.95 -4.03 -19.23
N ARG A 59 -5.29 -5.23 -19.69
CA ARG A 59 -4.64 -6.45 -19.23
C ARG A 59 -3.28 -6.67 -19.87
N ASP A 60 -3.15 -6.32 -21.14
CA ASP A 60 -2.04 -6.74 -21.97
C ASP A 60 -0.77 -5.92 -21.67
N GLY A 61 0.40 -6.53 -21.91
CA GLY A 61 1.69 -5.87 -21.75
C GLY A 61 2.29 -5.90 -20.34
N PHE A 62 1.66 -6.59 -19.38
CA PHE A 62 2.19 -6.75 -18.02
C PHE A 62 2.14 -8.20 -17.55
N ASP A 63 3.30 -8.80 -17.28
CA ASP A 63 3.33 -10.06 -16.52
C ASP A 63 2.93 -9.82 -15.05
N LEU A 64 3.32 -8.67 -14.50
CA LEU A 64 2.99 -8.23 -13.14
C LEU A 64 2.14 -6.96 -13.21
N HIS A 65 0.82 -7.12 -13.42
CA HIS A 65 -0.04 -5.95 -13.60
C HIS A 65 0.02 -5.00 -12.38
N PRO A 66 0.33 -3.69 -12.56
CA PRO A 66 0.56 -2.77 -11.45
C PRO A 66 -0.59 -2.67 -10.45
N SER A 67 -1.84 -2.77 -10.92
CA SER A 67 -3.03 -2.77 -10.05
C SER A 67 -3.08 -3.97 -9.09
N LEU A 68 -2.65 -5.16 -9.52
CA LEU A 68 -2.60 -6.34 -8.66
C LEU A 68 -1.44 -6.23 -7.66
N MET A 69 -0.28 -5.78 -8.13
CA MET A 69 0.88 -5.54 -7.27
C MET A 69 0.56 -4.49 -6.18
N ASP A 70 -0.04 -3.36 -6.57
CA ASP A 70 -0.46 -2.32 -5.62
C ASP A 70 -1.57 -2.83 -4.69
N GLY A 71 -2.53 -3.62 -5.17
CA GLY A 71 -3.53 -4.29 -4.32
C GLY A 71 -2.91 -5.19 -3.24
N ALA A 72 -1.81 -5.87 -3.55
CA ALA A 72 -1.05 -6.65 -2.58
C ALA A 72 -0.39 -5.75 -1.52
N LEU A 73 0.13 -4.59 -1.92
CA LEU A 73 0.70 -3.59 -0.99
C LEU A 73 -0.38 -2.92 -0.13
N GLN A 74 -1.50 -2.53 -0.72
CA GLN A 74 -2.65 -1.94 -0.03
C GLN A 74 -3.15 -2.85 1.10
N THR A 75 -3.09 -4.18 0.91
CA THR A 75 -3.46 -5.17 1.92
C THR A 75 -2.74 -4.95 3.26
N LEU A 76 -1.50 -4.45 3.25
CA LEU A 76 -0.73 -4.12 4.47
C LEU A 76 -1.47 -3.12 5.38
N GLY A 77 -2.31 -2.26 4.81
CA GLY A 77 -3.14 -1.32 5.57
C GLY A 77 -4.12 -2.00 6.54
N ALA A 78 -4.30 -3.32 6.46
CA ALA A 78 -5.09 -4.12 7.39
C ALA A 78 -4.33 -4.62 8.64
N PHE A 79 -2.99 -4.55 8.67
CA PHE A 79 -2.19 -4.92 9.86
C PHE A 79 -2.29 -3.91 11.00
N ASP A 80 -2.52 -2.63 10.68
CA ASP A 80 -2.45 -1.56 11.66
C ASP A 80 -3.83 -1.11 12.19
N GLY A 81 -3.85 -0.71 13.46
CA GLY A 81 -4.96 0.02 14.06
C GLY A 81 -5.18 1.39 13.40
N PRO A 82 -6.21 2.14 13.83
CA PRO A 82 -6.48 3.48 13.29
C PRO A 82 -5.31 4.45 13.58
N GLY A 83 -5.02 5.36 12.64
CA GLY A 83 -4.32 6.61 12.95
C GLY A 83 -2.98 6.90 12.25
N HIS A 84 -2.38 5.97 11.51
CA HIS A 84 -1.07 6.21 10.87
C HIS A 84 -1.05 5.82 9.39
N LEU A 85 -0.55 6.73 8.56
CA LEU A 85 -0.21 6.46 7.17
C LEU A 85 1.09 5.65 7.11
N GLN A 86 1.05 4.51 6.43
CA GLN A 86 2.23 3.69 6.16
C GLN A 86 2.42 3.54 4.67
N LEU A 87 3.65 3.73 4.22
CA LEU A 87 4.00 3.62 2.82
C LEU A 87 5.07 2.54 2.64
N PRO A 88 4.95 1.70 1.58
CA PRO A 88 6.05 0.86 1.13
C PRO A 88 7.30 1.71 0.91
N LEU A 89 8.42 1.30 1.51
CA LEU A 89 9.70 2.01 1.44
C LEU A 89 10.69 1.27 0.55
N SER A 90 10.92 -0.01 0.82
CA SER A 90 11.86 -0.84 0.04
C SER A 90 11.44 -2.30 0.05
N VAL A 91 11.89 -3.05 -0.95
CA VAL A 91 11.80 -4.51 -1.00
C VAL A 91 13.20 -5.05 -1.21
N SER A 92 13.58 -6.10 -0.47
CA SER A 92 14.90 -6.70 -0.66
C SER A 92 15.00 -7.46 -1.97
N THR A 93 14.02 -8.32 -2.24
CA THR A 93 14.00 -9.15 -3.45
C THR A 93 12.57 -9.33 -3.94
N VAL A 94 12.38 -9.29 -5.26
CA VAL A 94 11.15 -9.74 -5.92
C VAL A 94 11.51 -10.94 -6.79
N THR A 95 10.89 -12.08 -6.52
CA THR A 95 11.01 -13.28 -7.35
C THR A 95 9.72 -13.48 -8.11
N GLN A 96 9.78 -13.53 -9.43
CA GLN A 96 8.66 -13.86 -10.30
C GLN A 96 8.90 -15.24 -10.91
N SER A 97 7.98 -16.17 -10.67
CA SER A 97 7.99 -17.51 -11.24
C SER A 97 7.09 -17.61 -12.47
N ASP A 98 6.01 -16.83 -12.52
CA ASP A 98 5.04 -16.80 -13.62
C ASP A 98 4.33 -15.42 -13.67
N ALA A 99 3.58 -15.17 -14.74
CA ALA A 99 2.71 -13.99 -14.85
C ALA A 99 1.52 -14.07 -13.88
N LEU A 100 1.03 -12.91 -13.43
CA LEU A 100 -0.16 -12.81 -12.60
C LEU A 100 -1.43 -12.97 -13.46
N PRO A 101 -2.29 -13.94 -13.14
CA PRO A 101 -3.62 -14.00 -13.73
C PRO A 101 -4.48 -12.81 -13.28
N PRO A 102 -5.59 -12.52 -13.97
CA PRO A 102 -6.52 -11.45 -13.58
C PRO A 102 -7.11 -11.62 -12.18
N GLU A 103 -7.08 -12.81 -11.61
CA GLU A 103 -7.50 -13.10 -10.25
C GLU A 103 -6.43 -13.90 -9.53
N CYS A 104 -5.99 -13.42 -8.38
CA CYS A 104 -4.97 -14.08 -7.55
C CYS A 104 -5.22 -13.77 -6.07
N PHE A 105 -4.40 -14.36 -5.21
CA PHE A 105 -4.41 -14.08 -3.77
C PHE A 105 -3.11 -13.43 -3.34
N ALA A 106 -3.17 -12.44 -2.45
CA ALA A 106 -2.01 -11.96 -1.74
C ALA A 106 -2.03 -12.52 -0.31
N TYR A 107 -1.02 -13.32 0.03
CA TYR A 107 -0.79 -13.80 1.39
C TYR A 107 0.38 -13.03 2.00
N VAL A 108 0.11 -12.31 3.08
CA VAL A 108 1.10 -11.47 3.75
C VAL A 108 1.43 -12.02 5.11
N THR A 109 2.72 -12.09 5.43
CA THR A 109 3.21 -12.47 6.76
C THR A 109 4.03 -11.32 7.35
N ALA A 110 3.68 -10.90 8.57
CA ALA A 110 4.44 -9.90 9.31
C ALA A 110 5.68 -10.53 9.93
N MET A 111 6.83 -9.86 9.78
CA MET A 111 8.01 -10.20 10.56
C MET A 111 7.90 -9.65 11.99
N PRO A 112 8.56 -10.29 12.97
CA PRO A 112 8.65 -9.77 14.33
C PRO A 112 9.16 -8.33 14.35
N ALA A 113 8.55 -7.50 15.18
CA ALA A 113 8.93 -6.09 15.37
C ALA A 113 8.72 -5.68 16.82
N GLN A 114 9.45 -4.66 17.26
CA GLN A 114 9.30 -4.08 18.59
C GLN A 114 8.21 -3.00 18.59
N PRO A 115 7.53 -2.78 19.73
CA PRO A 115 6.67 -1.63 19.90
C PRO A 115 7.42 -0.32 19.61
N GLY A 116 6.84 0.52 18.75
CA GLY A 116 7.44 1.81 18.38
C GLY A 116 8.33 1.77 17.12
N ASP A 117 8.63 0.59 16.56
CA ASP A 117 9.42 0.50 15.33
C ASP A 117 8.78 1.33 14.20
N ALA A 118 9.51 2.33 13.72
CA ALA A 118 9.05 3.22 12.65
C ALA A 118 8.97 2.50 11.28
N VAL A 119 9.71 1.40 11.16
CA VAL A 119 9.78 0.56 9.97
C VAL A 119 9.37 -0.86 10.35
N ARG A 120 8.47 -1.45 9.56
CA ARG A 120 7.98 -2.82 9.73
C ARG A 120 8.30 -3.63 8.49
N ALA A 121 8.67 -4.90 8.64
CA ALA A 121 8.99 -5.78 7.54
C ALA A 121 7.92 -6.87 7.35
N PHE A 122 7.67 -7.22 6.09
CA PHE A 122 6.66 -8.19 5.66
C PHE A 122 7.17 -9.01 4.49
N ASP A 123 6.65 -10.22 4.41
CA ASP A 123 6.76 -11.09 3.24
C ASP A 123 5.40 -11.14 2.54
N ILE A 124 5.37 -10.95 1.22
CA ILE A 124 4.12 -11.01 0.42
C ILE A 124 4.27 -12.07 -0.67
N ARG A 125 3.40 -13.08 -0.65
CA ARG A 125 3.28 -14.11 -1.69
C ARG A 125 2.02 -13.85 -2.49
N LEU A 126 2.15 -13.72 -3.81
CA LEU A 126 1.04 -13.72 -4.74
C LEU A 126 0.82 -15.14 -5.25
N LEU A 127 -0.37 -15.67 -5.02
CA LEU A 127 -0.73 -17.06 -5.26
C LEU A 127 -1.79 -17.16 -6.36
N GLY A 128 -1.70 -18.19 -7.19
CA GLY A 128 -2.77 -18.63 -8.06
C GLY A 128 -3.97 -19.18 -7.29
N ASP A 129 -5.05 -19.52 -8.01
CA ASP A 129 -6.25 -20.16 -7.46
C ASP A 129 -6.00 -21.60 -6.98
N ASP A 130 -4.97 -22.26 -7.51
CA ASP A 130 -4.43 -23.54 -7.06
C ASP A 130 -3.49 -23.42 -5.85
N GLY A 131 -3.22 -22.19 -5.39
CA GLY A 131 -2.30 -21.90 -4.30
C GLY A 131 -0.82 -21.94 -4.69
N ARG A 132 -0.49 -22.09 -5.98
CA ARG A 132 0.88 -21.98 -6.48
C ARG A 132 1.40 -20.56 -6.28
N GLU A 133 2.64 -20.43 -5.86
CA GLU A 133 3.30 -19.13 -5.77
C GLU A 133 3.72 -18.65 -7.16
N LEU A 134 3.28 -17.45 -7.51
CA LEU A 134 3.59 -16.81 -8.80
C LEU A 134 4.61 -15.69 -8.61
N VAL A 135 4.50 -14.93 -7.52
CA VAL A 135 5.41 -13.85 -7.16
C VAL A 135 5.66 -13.85 -5.66
N PHE A 136 6.89 -13.56 -5.26
CA PHE A 136 7.27 -13.38 -3.87
C PHE A 136 8.04 -12.08 -3.69
N LEU A 137 7.51 -11.18 -2.85
CA LEU A 137 8.20 -9.99 -2.37
C LEU A 137 8.79 -10.33 -1.01
N HIS A 138 10.09 -10.57 -0.99
CA HIS A 138 10.83 -10.92 0.21
C HIS A 138 11.27 -9.65 0.93
N HIS A 139 10.96 -9.58 2.23
CA HIS A 139 11.38 -8.51 3.12
C HIS A 139 11.03 -7.11 2.60
N LEU A 140 9.74 -6.91 2.30
CA LEU A 140 9.17 -5.59 2.04
C LEU A 140 9.12 -4.80 3.35
N THR A 141 9.71 -3.62 3.36
CA THR A 141 9.61 -2.68 4.47
C THR A 141 8.56 -1.62 4.19
N ILE A 142 7.76 -1.30 5.20
CA ILE A 142 6.89 -0.13 5.23
C ILE A 142 7.37 0.83 6.30
N LYS A 143 7.31 2.12 6.01
CA LYS A 143 7.65 3.18 6.96
C LYS A 143 6.38 3.94 7.33
N ARG A 144 6.24 4.25 8.63
CA ARG A 144 5.23 5.22 9.06
C ARG A 144 5.60 6.59 8.50
N ALA A 145 4.70 7.19 7.73
CA ALA A 145 4.84 8.58 7.34
C ALA A 145 4.74 9.43 8.60
N SER A 146 5.73 10.29 8.83
CA SER A 146 5.62 11.37 9.81
C SER A 146 4.46 12.23 9.37
N GLY A 147 3.45 12.35 10.24
CA GLY A 147 2.26 13.16 9.99
C GLY A 147 2.61 14.65 10.02
N GLY A 148 3.22 15.14 8.95
CA GLY A 148 3.11 16.54 8.59
C GLY A 148 1.76 16.71 7.89
N GLU A 149 0.98 17.70 8.30
CA GLU A 149 -0.24 18.06 7.59
C GLU A 149 0.17 18.44 6.15
N PRO A 150 -0.35 17.77 5.09
CA PRO A 150 -0.04 18.21 3.73
C PRO A 150 -0.42 19.68 3.64
N ALA A 151 0.55 20.52 3.26
CA ALA A 151 0.32 21.96 3.18
C ALA A 151 -0.98 22.20 2.40
N PRO A 152 -1.98 22.89 2.98
CA PRO A 152 -3.26 23.13 2.32
C PRO A 152 -3.02 23.58 0.88
N PRO A 153 -3.80 23.11 -0.11
CA PRO A 153 -3.59 23.46 -1.51
C PRO A 153 -3.45 24.97 -1.73
N ASP A 154 -4.11 25.78 -0.91
CA ASP A 154 -4.03 27.23 -0.92
C ASP A 154 -2.67 27.77 -0.48
N LYS A 155 -2.01 27.14 0.50
CA LYS A 155 -0.64 27.50 0.91
C LYS A 155 0.36 27.20 -0.20
N LEU A 156 0.26 26.03 -0.86
CA LEU A 156 1.14 25.69 -1.98
C LEU A 156 0.88 26.60 -3.19
N ARG A 157 -0.39 26.89 -3.50
CA ARG A 157 -0.76 27.84 -4.56
C ARG A 157 -0.25 29.25 -4.26
N ALA A 158 -0.33 29.71 -3.01
CA ALA A 158 0.21 30.99 -2.59
C ALA A 158 1.74 31.02 -2.69
N LEU A 159 2.43 29.94 -2.29
CA LEU A 159 3.88 29.83 -2.38
C LEU A 159 4.35 29.85 -3.85
N LEU A 160 3.70 29.07 -4.72
CA LEU A 160 3.96 29.05 -6.16
C LEU A 160 3.66 30.39 -6.83
N HIS A 161 2.58 31.07 -6.40
CA HIS A 161 2.26 32.40 -6.89
C HIS A 161 3.39 33.38 -6.56
N ARG A 162 3.82 33.42 -5.29
CA ARG A 162 4.89 34.29 -4.79
C ARG A 162 6.24 34.02 -5.47
N LEU A 163 6.57 32.75 -5.70
CA LEU A 163 7.78 32.38 -6.43
C LEU A 163 7.72 32.87 -7.88
N ARG A 164 6.57 32.67 -8.55
CA ARG A 164 6.36 33.11 -9.94
C ARG A 164 6.35 34.64 -10.08
N THR A 165 5.86 35.37 -9.08
CA THR A 165 5.87 36.85 -9.08
C THR A 165 7.20 37.43 -8.61
N GLY A 166 8.16 36.60 -8.17
CA GLY A 166 9.45 37.05 -7.66
C GLY A 166 9.39 37.65 -6.26
N GLU A 167 8.29 37.47 -5.54
CA GLU A 167 8.12 37.90 -4.14
C GLU A 167 8.95 37.06 -3.16
N ILE A 168 9.32 35.84 -3.57
CA ILE A 168 10.27 34.96 -2.87
C ILE A 168 11.23 34.33 -3.87
N SER A 169 12.42 34.00 -3.39
CA SER A 169 13.40 33.17 -4.08
C SER A 169 13.06 31.68 -3.94
N GLU A 170 13.71 30.86 -4.78
CA GLU A 170 13.59 29.40 -4.74
C GLU A 170 14.05 28.83 -3.40
N ALA A 171 15.15 29.34 -2.83
CA ALA A 171 15.66 28.94 -1.51
C ALA A 171 14.68 29.25 -0.36
N GLU A 172 13.95 30.37 -0.44
CA GLU A 172 12.91 30.73 0.53
C GLU A 172 11.67 29.85 0.38
N ALA A 173 11.34 29.43 -0.85
CA ALA A 173 10.26 28.48 -1.11
C ALA A 173 10.61 27.08 -0.55
N GLU A 174 11.83 26.61 -0.75
CA GLU A 174 12.33 25.35 -0.18
C GLU A 174 12.26 25.36 1.35
N THR A 175 12.80 26.42 1.98
CA THR A 175 12.76 26.58 3.45
C THR A 175 11.32 26.56 3.99
N ALA A 176 10.39 27.23 3.29
CA ALA A 176 8.99 27.25 3.69
C ALA A 176 8.28 25.90 3.53
N MET A 177 8.66 25.10 2.52
CA MET A 177 8.17 23.73 2.34
C MET A 177 8.70 22.80 3.44
N GLU A 178 9.99 22.89 3.78
CA GLU A 178 10.59 22.12 4.86
C GLU A 178 9.95 22.43 6.22
N ALA A 179 9.71 23.71 6.51
CA ALA A 179 9.05 24.13 7.75
C ALA A 179 7.61 23.63 7.85
N SER A 180 6.90 23.47 6.73
CA SER A 180 5.54 22.92 6.71
C SER A 180 5.49 21.40 6.87
N LEU A 181 6.60 20.68 6.67
CA LEU A 181 6.72 19.24 6.86
C LEU A 181 7.16 18.86 8.28
N ALA A 182 7.71 19.82 9.04
CA ALA A 182 8.21 19.63 10.40
C ALA A 182 7.17 19.87 11.50
N ASN A 183 5.94 20.25 11.13
CA ASN A 183 4.86 20.66 12.04
C ASN A 183 3.61 19.80 11.81
#